data_AF-A0A6N2B208-F1
#
_entry.id   AF-A0A6N2B208-F1
#
_cell.length_a   1.000
_cell.length_b   1.000
_cell.length_c   1.000
_cell.angle_alpha   90.00
_cell.angle_beta   90.00
_cell.angle_gamma   90.00
#
_symmetry.space_group_name_H-M   'P 1'
#
loop_
_entity.id
_entity.type
_entity.pdbx_description
1 polymer ?
#
loop_
_entity_poly.entity_id
_entity_poly.type
_entity_poly.pdbx_seq_one_letter_code
_entity_poly.pdbx_strand_id
1 'polypeptide(L)'
;WAIAFAETYGRREQVAVEEVVKEDIVEGDQKDFRSKYPRLAASFESMAGMSTMYPNGTSFLKEKMSLIATDKAKELEEKWKKLEDDEAALMVQRLEFIAEHYKLVVDAMRGN
;
A
#
# COMPACT_ATOMS: atom_id res chain seq x y z
N TRP A 1 -41.53 -45.86 6.85
CA TRP A 1 -40.99 -45.07 5.73
C TRP A 1 -41.09 -43.59 6.12
N ALA A 2 -40.29 -43.10 7.08
CA ALA A 2 -38.85 -42.79 7.07
C ALA A 2 -38.54 -41.45 6.39
N ILE A 3 -38.43 -40.38 7.20
CA ILE A 3 -37.30 -39.44 7.12
C ILE A 3 -36.86 -39.16 8.56
N ALA A 4 -35.87 -39.93 9.00
CA ALA A 4 -34.94 -39.57 10.06
C ALA A 4 -33.56 -39.63 9.40
N PHE A 5 -32.83 -38.52 9.35
CA PHE A 5 -31.37 -38.60 9.32
C PHE A 5 -30.75 -37.30 9.83
N ALA A 6 -29.88 -37.47 10.83
CA ALA A 6 -28.89 -36.53 11.35
C ALA A 6 -29.37 -35.43 12.32
N GLU A 7 -29.81 -35.85 13.50
CA GLU A 7 -29.15 -35.31 14.69
C GLU A 7 -27.67 -35.72 14.72
N THR A 8 -26.86 -34.83 15.31
CA THR A 8 -25.51 -35.02 15.86
C THR A 8 -24.29 -34.66 15.00
N TYR A 9 -23.33 -34.04 15.70
CA TYR A 9 -22.05 -33.44 15.28
C TYR A 9 -22.16 -32.00 14.76
N GLY A 10 -21.77 -30.96 15.49
CA GLY A 10 -21.10 -30.91 16.78
C GLY A 10 -20.64 -29.47 17.03
N ARG A 11 -20.76 -29.06 18.29
CA ARG A 11 -20.05 -27.95 18.95
C ARG A 11 -18.91 -27.35 18.11
N ARG A 12 -19.12 -26.16 17.57
CA ARG A 12 -18.06 -25.16 17.38
C ARG A 12 -18.63 -23.79 17.70
N GLU A 13 -18.59 -23.53 18.99
CA GLU A 13 -18.42 -22.20 19.58
C GLU A 13 -17.31 -21.47 18.80
N GLN A 14 -17.71 -20.45 18.04
CA GLN A 14 -16.82 -19.36 17.60
C GLN A 14 -17.59 -18.09 17.92
N VAL A 15 -17.47 -17.68 19.18
CA VAL A 15 -16.67 -16.51 19.60
C VAL A 15 -17.35 -15.25 19.09
N ALA A 16 -17.96 -14.56 20.06
CA ALA A 16 -18.52 -13.23 19.93
C ALA A 16 -17.58 -12.37 19.06
N VAL A 17 -18.16 -11.81 17.99
CA VAL A 17 -17.58 -10.67 17.30
C VAL A 17 -17.49 -9.60 18.38
N GLU A 18 -16.29 -9.45 18.92
CA GLU A 18 -15.94 -8.38 19.84
C GLU A 18 -16.40 -7.08 19.17
N GLU A 19 -17.34 -6.43 19.83
CA GLU A 19 -17.85 -5.12 19.49
C GLU A 19 -16.66 -4.17 19.52
N VAL A 20 -15.98 -4.04 18.37
CA VAL A 20 -14.99 -3.00 18.15
C VAL A 20 -15.75 -1.70 18.33
N VAL A 21 -15.48 -1.07 19.46
CA VAL A 21 -15.87 0.28 19.83
C VAL A 21 -15.87 1.13 18.57
N LYS A 22 -17.06 1.62 18.20
CA LYS A 22 -17.19 2.69 17.23
C LYS A 22 -16.61 3.94 17.87
N GLU A 23 -15.28 4.03 17.95
CA GLU A 23 -14.64 5.32 18.02
C GLU A 23 -15.01 6.01 16.71
N ASP A 24 -15.91 6.98 16.83
CA ASP A 24 -16.22 7.93 15.78
C ASP A 24 -14.90 8.59 15.36
N ILE A 25 -14.28 8.05 14.32
CA ILE A 25 -13.21 8.75 13.62
C ILE A 25 -13.91 9.93 12.97
N VAL A 26 -13.78 11.11 13.59
CA VAL A 26 -14.24 12.37 13.03
C VAL A 26 -13.53 12.52 11.69
N GLU A 27 -14.29 12.62 10.58
CA GLU A 27 -13.72 12.73 9.23
C GLU A 27 -12.67 13.86 9.10
N GLY A 28 -12.77 14.88 9.95
CA GLY A 28 -11.79 15.97 10.09
C GLY A 28 -10.37 15.46 10.44
N ASP A 29 -10.26 14.60 11.45
CA ASP A 29 -8.96 14.09 11.93
C ASP A 29 -8.25 13.23 10.88
N GLN A 30 -9.03 12.51 10.06
CA GLN A 30 -8.50 11.70 8.97
C GLN A 30 -7.93 12.57 7.83
N LYS A 31 -8.64 13.64 7.46
CA LYS A 31 -8.18 14.56 6.42
C LYS A 31 -6.89 15.28 6.84
N ASP A 32 -6.82 15.69 8.10
CA ASP A 32 -5.63 16.33 8.67
C ASP A 32 -4.44 15.36 8.73
N PHE A 33 -4.68 14.10 9.08
CA PHE A 33 -3.63 13.07 9.08
C PHE A 33 -3.07 12.82 7.68
N ARG A 34 -3.92 12.65 6.67
CA ARG A 34 -3.50 12.44 5.27
C ARG A 34 -2.71 13.63 4.73
N SER A 35 -3.12 14.85 5.09
CA SER A 35 -2.41 16.07 4.68
C SER A 35 -1.03 16.18 5.34
N LYS A 36 -0.88 15.65 6.56
CA LYS A 36 0.39 15.63 7.29
C LYS A 36 1.37 14.58 6.78
N TYR A 37 0.87 13.46 6.25
CA TYR A 37 1.67 12.34 5.73
C TYR A 37 1.28 12.01 4.28
N PRO A 38 1.60 12.91 3.34
CA PRO A 38 1.11 12.80 1.96
C PRO A 38 1.70 11.61 1.20
N ARG A 39 2.98 11.24 1.42
CA ARG A 39 3.58 10.09 0.73
C ARG A 39 2.99 8.78 1.23
N LEU A 40 2.79 8.68 2.54
CA LEU A 40 2.11 7.53 3.13
C LEU A 40 0.66 7.41 2.63
N ALA A 41 -0.04 8.53 2.40
CA ALA A 41 -1.37 8.50 1.81
C ALA A 41 -1.36 8.05 0.34
N ALA A 42 -0.36 8.51 -0.42
CA ALA A 42 -0.16 8.16 -1.84
C ALA A 42 0.34 6.72 -2.03
N SER A 43 0.94 6.07 -1.02
CA SER A 43 1.43 4.70 -1.16
C SER A 43 0.34 3.68 -1.48
N PHE A 44 -0.91 3.96 -1.11
CA PHE A 44 -2.07 3.14 -1.48
C PHE A 44 -2.38 3.20 -2.98
N GLU A 45 -1.93 4.26 -3.67
CA GLU A 45 -2.12 4.48 -5.11
C GLU A 45 -0.95 3.92 -5.92
N SER A 46 0.24 3.84 -5.31
CA SER A 46 1.45 3.23 -5.90
C SER A 46 1.30 1.74 -6.21
N MET A 47 0.33 1.07 -5.61
CA MET A 47 0.16 -0.38 -5.65
C MET A 47 -0.80 -0.78 -6.77
N ALA A 48 -0.40 -0.55 -8.03
CA ALA A 48 -1.10 -1.02 -9.22
C ALA A 48 -1.09 -2.56 -9.27
N GLY A 49 -2.05 -3.18 -8.56
CA GLY A 49 -2.17 -4.63 -8.41
C GLY A 49 -2.85 -5.07 -7.11
N MET A 50 -2.81 -4.27 -6.03
CA MET A 50 -3.58 -4.61 -4.83
C MET A 50 -5.06 -4.31 -4.98
N SER A 51 -5.45 -3.27 -5.72
CA SER A 51 -6.86 -2.99 -5.96
C SER A 51 -7.56 -4.14 -6.71
N THR A 52 -6.82 -4.93 -7.50
CA THR A 52 -7.35 -6.17 -8.09
C THR A 52 -7.37 -7.34 -7.12
N MET A 53 -6.46 -7.38 -6.13
CA MET A 53 -6.40 -8.44 -5.12
C MET A 53 -7.37 -8.21 -3.95
N TYR A 54 -7.66 -6.94 -3.65
CA TYR A 54 -8.52 -6.47 -2.58
C TYR A 54 -9.34 -5.25 -3.03
N PRO A 55 -10.39 -5.45 -3.85
CA PRO A 55 -11.18 -4.35 -4.43
C PRO A 55 -11.78 -3.40 -3.39
N ASN A 56 -12.03 -3.88 -2.16
CA ASN A 56 -12.55 -3.07 -1.04
C ASN A 56 -11.54 -2.92 0.12
N GLY A 57 -10.37 -3.56 0.06
CA GLY A 57 -9.41 -3.55 1.16
C GLY A 57 -8.59 -2.25 1.22
N THR A 58 -8.28 -1.70 0.05
CA THR A 58 -7.48 -0.47 -0.05
C THR A 58 -8.23 0.74 0.52
N SER A 59 -9.54 0.88 0.27
CA SER A 59 -10.34 1.99 0.82
C SER A 59 -10.46 1.92 2.33
N PHE A 60 -10.74 0.73 2.88
CA PHE A 60 -10.84 0.51 4.33
C PHE A 60 -9.52 0.85 5.05
N LEU A 61 -8.38 0.39 4.53
CA LEU A 61 -7.08 0.71 5.12
C LEU A 61 -6.76 2.21 5.02
N LYS A 62 -7.10 2.85 3.90
CA LYS A 62 -6.93 4.31 3.72
C LYS A 62 -7.77 5.09 4.72
N GLU A 63 -8.95 4.59 5.10
CA GLU A 63 -9.81 5.21 6.11
C GLU A 63 -9.24 5.09 7.53
N LYS A 64 -8.57 3.99 7.82
CA LYS A 64 -8.03 3.70 9.16
C LYS A 64 -6.59 4.21 9.38
N MET A 65 -6.03 4.97 8.45
CA MET A 65 -4.66 5.48 8.54
C MET A 65 -4.39 6.32 9.80
N SER A 66 -5.38 7.08 10.28
CA SER A 66 -5.22 7.91 11.49
C SER A 66 -5.00 7.09 12.77
N LEU A 67 -5.27 5.78 12.75
CA LEU A 67 -4.97 4.87 13.87
C LEU A 67 -3.47 4.58 14.01
N ILE A 68 -2.66 4.92 13.01
CA ILE A 68 -1.21 4.77 13.09
C ILE A 68 -0.67 5.81 14.08
N ALA A 69 0.12 5.34 15.05
CA ALA A 69 0.80 6.22 16.00
C ALA A 69 1.67 7.26 15.28
N THR A 70 1.65 8.51 15.78
CA THR A 70 2.26 9.66 15.11
C THR A 70 3.76 9.49 14.84
N ASP A 71 4.50 8.88 15.78
CA ASP A 71 5.92 8.58 15.64
C ASP A 71 6.18 7.57 14.50
N LYS A 72 5.33 6.54 14.39
CA LYS A 72 5.40 5.54 13.32
C LYS A 72 5.00 6.08 11.96
N ALA A 73 3.98 6.94 11.91
CA ALA A 73 3.58 7.62 10.68
C ALA A 73 4.72 8.50 10.15
N LYS A 74 5.40 9.25 11.04
CA LYS A 74 6.56 10.05 10.70
C LYS A 74 7.75 9.21 10.22
N GLU A 75 8.03 8.10 10.90
CA GLU A 75 9.09 7.15 10.49
C GLU A 75 8.83 6.60 9.09
N LEU A 76 7.58 6.22 8.78
CA LEU A 76 7.18 5.72 7.47
C LEU A 76 7.24 6.79 6.38
N GLU A 77 6.78 8.01 6.67
CA GLU A 77 6.83 9.13 5.72
C GLU A 77 8.28 9.43 5.29
N GLU A 78 9.24 9.44 6.22
CA GLU A 78 10.66 9.63 5.90
C GLU A 78 11.24 8.45 5.11
N LYS A 79 10.82 7.21 5.40
CA LYS A 79 11.21 6.03 4.60
C LYS A 79 10.71 6.13 3.17
N TRP A 80 9.45 6.54 2.97
CA TRP A 80 8.90 6.76 1.64
C TRP A 80 9.65 7.86 0.88
N LYS A 81 9.92 8.99 1.55
CA LYS A 81 10.73 10.06 0.97
C LYS A 81 12.10 9.57 0.51
N LYS A 82 12.80 8.83 1.36
CA LYS A 82 14.11 8.26 0.99
C LYS A 82 14.00 7.32 -0.21
N LEU A 83 12.97 6.48 -0.25
CA LEU A 83 12.75 5.58 -1.38
C LEU A 83 12.50 6.35 -2.68
N GLU A 84 11.70 7.42 -2.66
CA GLU A 84 11.48 8.30 -3.81
C GLU A 84 12.80 8.93 -4.30
N ASP A 85 13.64 9.41 -3.38
CA ASP A 85 14.95 9.98 -3.70
C ASP A 85 15.89 8.92 -4.33
N ASP A 86 15.92 7.70 -3.76
CA ASP A 86 16.72 6.58 -4.25
C ASP A 86 16.22 6.10 -5.64
N GLU A 87 14.90 6.04 -5.86
CA GLU A 87 14.30 5.71 -7.15
C GLU A 87 14.63 6.76 -8.23
N ALA A 88 14.56 8.05 -7.89
CA ALA A 88 14.93 9.13 -8.81
C ALA A 88 16.42 9.04 -9.20
N ALA A 89 17.31 8.79 -8.24
CA ALA A 89 18.73 8.60 -8.52
C ALA A 89 18.97 7.39 -9.44
N LEU A 90 18.27 6.28 -9.20
CA LEU A 90 18.34 5.10 -10.07
C LEU A 90 17.84 5.40 -11.49
N MET A 91 16.76 6.18 -11.65
CA MET A 91 16.26 6.57 -12.96
C MET A 91 17.28 7.41 -13.74
N VAL A 92 17.99 8.33 -13.08
CA VAL A 92 19.06 9.12 -13.70
C VAL A 92 20.18 8.21 -14.19
N GLN A 93 20.69 7.31 -13.34
CA GLN A 93 21.72 6.34 -13.72
C GLN A 93 21.28 5.47 -14.91
N ARG A 94 20.01 5.05 -14.92
CA ARG A 94 19.45 4.29 -16.04
C ARG A 94 19.46 5.08 -17.35
N LEU A 95 19.15 6.37 -17.31
CA LEU A 95 19.19 7.25 -18.48
C LEU A 95 20.62 7.48 -18.98
N GLU A 96 21.59 7.64 -18.08
CA GLU A 96 23.01 7.77 -18.42
C GLU A 96 23.51 6.51 -19.14
N PHE A 97 23.18 5.32 -18.65
CA PHE A 97 23.55 4.07 -19.31
C PHE A 97 22.88 3.90 -20.68
N ILE A 98 21.62 4.33 -20.83
CA ILE A 98 20.95 4.31 -22.14
C ILE A 98 21.67 5.26 -23.12
N ALA A 99 22.04 6.45 -22.67
CA ALA A 99 22.76 7.41 -23.49
C ALA A 99 24.14 6.90 -23.91
N GLU A 100 24.89 6.29 -22.98
CA GLU A 100 26.19 5.66 -23.27
C GLU A 100 26.05 4.51 -24.27
N HIS A 101 25.08 3.63 -24.06
CA HIS A 101 24.79 2.53 -24.97
C HIS A 101 24.51 3.04 -26.39
N TYR A 102 23.64 4.05 -26.54
CA TYR A 102 23.34 4.62 -27.85
C TYR A 102 24.54 5.30 -28.49
N LYS A 103 25.36 6.00 -27.70
CA LYS A 103 26.61 6.58 -28.18
C LYS A 103 27.53 5.50 -28.77
N LEU A 104 27.73 4.40 -28.04
CA LEU A 104 28.57 3.29 -28.52
C LEU A 104 28.06 2.69 -29.83
N VAL A 105 26.73 2.53 -29.97
CA VAL A 105 26.12 2.06 -31.24
C VAL A 105 26.40 3.05 -32.38
N VAL A 106 26.20 4.35 -32.14
CA VAL A 106 26.44 5.39 -33.16
C VAL A 106 27.92 5.49 -33.55
N ASP A 107 28.83 5.42 -32.58
CA ASP A 107 30.27 5.46 -32.82
C ASP A 107 30.73 4.25 -33.65
N ALA A 108 30.20 3.06 -33.36
CA ALA A 108 30.46 1.86 -34.15
C ALA A 108 29.95 1.99 -35.61
N MET A 109 28.77 2.60 -35.81
CA MET A 109 28.21 2.83 -37.15
C MET A 109 29.04 3.81 -37.99
N ARG A 110 29.76 4.74 -37.36
CA ARG A 110 30.61 5.72 -38.06
C ARG A 110 31.95 5.14 -38.52
N GLY A 111 32.28 3.91 -38.12
CA GLY A 111 33.52 3.24 -38.50
C GLY A 111 34.73 3.83 -37.79
N ASN A 112 34.67 3.89 -36.44
CA ASN A 112 35.74 4.27 -35.51
C ASN A 112 36.71 5.37 -35.97
#